data_AF-A0A1B4PR74-F1
#
_entry.id   AF-A0A1B4PR74-F1
#
_cell.length_a   1.000
_cell.length_b   1.000
_cell.length_c   1.000
_cell.angle_alpha   90.00
_cell.angle_beta   90.00
_cell.angle_gamma   90.00
#
_symmetry.space_group_name_H-M   'P 1'
#
loop_
_entity.id
_entity.type
_entity.pdbx_description
1 polymer ?
#
loop_
_entity_poly.entity_id
_entity_poly.type
_entity_poly.pdbx_seq_one_letter_code
_entity_poly.pdbx_strand_id
1 'polypeptide(L)'
;MLVGVLAGFGWRSLADWTDSPIRIDPGTDLLSVLPDEVMSLTYTTAALTLTAQRSQPAARFAVQVTYADGRAPRQCVASADLAAHLGSLSTIVAQRQVDLADLAREFPRQIGRLDIRDRIAAEPPPSLVFLAAADSNAVAVTVDSLSAGHGGYAAVVRSPSRAALAALAGGCDTLARR
;
A
#
# COMPACT_ATOMS: atom_id res chain seq x y z
N MET A 1 -59.39 25.76 -25.22
CA MET A 1 -58.48 26.93 -25.19
C MET A 1 -58.23 27.27 -23.72
N LEU A 2 -57.05 27.32 -23.15
CA LEU A 2 -55.66 27.09 -23.56
C LEU A 2 -54.86 27.12 -22.22
N VAL A 3 -53.96 26.15 -21.99
CA VAL A 3 -52.60 26.27 -21.38
C VAL A 3 -52.46 27.14 -20.11
N GLY A 4 -52.06 26.68 -18.92
CA GLY A 4 -51.06 25.68 -18.55
C GLY A 4 -49.68 26.34 -18.33
N VAL A 5 -49.25 26.65 -17.10
CA VAL A 5 -47.82 26.75 -16.74
C VAL A 5 -47.63 26.38 -15.27
N LEU A 6 -47.10 25.17 -15.06
CA LEU A 6 -46.45 24.75 -13.82
C LEU A 6 -45.12 25.50 -13.71
N ALA A 7 -44.93 26.28 -12.64
CA ALA A 7 -43.63 26.85 -12.32
C ALA A 7 -42.70 25.71 -11.88
N GLY A 8 -41.82 25.31 -12.81
CA GLY A 8 -40.79 24.31 -12.58
C GLY A 8 -39.81 24.77 -11.50
N PHE A 9 -39.81 24.05 -10.38
CA PHE A 9 -38.66 23.93 -9.51
C PHE A 9 -37.51 23.32 -10.30
N GLY A 10 -36.67 24.16 -10.89
CA GLY A 10 -35.39 23.78 -11.44
C GLY A 10 -34.40 23.47 -10.32
N TRP A 11 -34.60 22.36 -9.60
CA TRP A 11 -33.51 21.72 -8.87
C TRP A 11 -32.52 21.18 -9.90
N ARG A 12 -31.59 22.03 -10.31
CA ARG A 12 -30.34 21.56 -10.90
C ARG A 12 -29.60 20.81 -9.80
N SER A 13 -29.67 19.49 -9.91
CA SER A 13 -28.95 18.51 -9.14
C SER A 13 -27.50 18.96 -8.90
N LEU A 14 -27.14 19.19 -7.63
CA LEU A 14 -25.75 19.36 -7.19
C LEU A 14 -25.01 18.01 -7.09
N ALA A 15 -25.56 16.94 -7.67
CA ALA A 15 -25.11 15.56 -7.46
C ALA A 15 -24.02 15.06 -8.43
N ASP A 16 -23.56 15.85 -9.40
CA ASP A 16 -22.70 15.34 -10.48
C ASP A 16 -21.19 15.54 -10.28
N TRP A 17 -20.74 16.06 -9.14
CA TRP A 17 -19.32 16.42 -8.92
C TRP A 17 -18.53 15.44 -8.04
N THR A 18 -19.09 14.29 -7.65
CA THR A 18 -18.44 13.39 -6.67
C THR A 18 -17.97 12.04 -7.20
N ASP A 19 -18.09 11.75 -8.49
CA ASP A 19 -17.82 10.38 -9.00
C ASP A 19 -16.97 10.34 -10.27
N SER A 20 -15.91 11.16 -10.32
CA SER A 20 -14.85 10.91 -11.31
C SER A 20 -13.99 9.75 -10.83
N PRO A 21 -14.00 8.59 -11.51
CA PRO A 21 -13.15 7.47 -11.13
C PRO A 21 -11.69 7.93 -11.19
N ILE A 22 -10.94 7.68 -10.12
CA ILE A 22 -9.51 7.98 -10.07
C ILE A 22 -8.84 7.22 -11.20
N ARG A 23 -8.23 7.95 -12.14
CA ARG A 23 -7.46 7.36 -13.24
C ARG A 23 -5.99 7.31 -12.83
N ILE A 24 -5.40 6.13 -12.90
CA ILE A 24 -4.00 5.89 -12.57
C ILE A 24 -3.25 5.62 -13.86
N ASP A 25 -2.40 6.57 -14.25
CA ASP A 25 -1.55 6.42 -15.42
C ASP A 25 -0.32 5.55 -15.09
N PRO A 26 0.22 4.81 -16.08
CA PRO A 26 1.48 4.10 -15.90
C PRO A 26 2.62 5.04 -15.47
N GLY A 27 3.37 4.66 -14.44
CA GLY A 27 4.46 5.45 -13.88
C GLY A 27 4.05 6.41 -12.77
N THR A 28 2.75 6.51 -12.42
CA THR A 28 2.30 7.29 -11.27
C THR A 28 2.80 6.68 -9.96
N ASP A 29 3.38 7.53 -9.09
CA ASP A 29 3.68 7.18 -7.70
C ASP A 29 2.36 7.13 -6.91
N LEU A 30 1.93 5.93 -6.53
CA LEU A 30 0.76 5.68 -5.67
C LEU A 30 1.04 6.03 -4.20
N LEU A 31 2.31 5.89 -3.83
CA LEU A 31 2.89 6.31 -2.57
C LEU A 31 4.31 6.75 -2.87
N SER A 32 4.72 7.89 -2.31
CA SER A 32 6.10 8.35 -2.38
C SER A 32 6.49 8.95 -1.03
N VAL A 33 7.28 8.19 -0.29
CA VAL A 33 7.89 8.59 0.98
C VAL A 33 9.40 8.52 0.80
N LEU A 34 10.09 9.58 1.20
CA LEU A 34 11.54 9.61 1.18
C LEU A 34 12.10 8.48 2.09
N PRO A 35 12.99 7.60 1.60
CA PRO A 35 13.51 6.48 2.40
C PRO A 35 14.11 6.90 3.74
N ASP A 36 14.79 8.06 3.79
CA ASP A 36 15.39 8.63 5.01
C ASP A 36 14.37 9.20 6.00
N GLU A 37 13.11 9.31 5.58
CA GLU A 37 12.01 9.79 6.41
C GLU A 37 11.19 8.66 7.03
N VAL A 38 11.28 7.43 6.50
CA VAL A 38 10.60 6.24 7.03
C VAL A 38 11.11 5.87 8.42
N MET A 39 10.41 6.28 9.47
CA MET A 39 10.81 6.02 10.86
C MET A 39 10.35 4.65 11.34
N SER A 40 9.21 4.18 10.85
CA SER A 40 8.74 2.83 11.09
C SER A 40 7.99 2.26 9.91
N LEU A 41 8.09 0.95 9.76
CA LEU A 41 7.40 0.16 8.76
C LEU A 41 6.83 -1.08 9.45
N THR A 42 5.55 -1.35 9.22
CA THR A 42 4.91 -2.59 9.64
C THR A 42 4.45 -3.36 8.41
N TYR A 43 4.88 -4.61 8.28
CA TYR A 43 4.46 -5.50 7.21
C TYR A 43 3.78 -6.73 7.81
N THR A 44 2.51 -6.90 7.50
CA THR A 44 1.68 -8.00 8.03
C THR A 44 1.29 -8.94 6.91
N THR A 45 1.46 -10.23 7.14
CA THR A 45 1.06 -11.33 6.24
C THR A 45 0.21 -12.32 7.02
N ALA A 46 -0.31 -13.36 6.35
CA ALA A 46 -0.97 -14.46 7.05
C ALA A 46 -0.04 -15.26 7.98
N ALA A 47 1.28 -15.19 7.77
CA ALA A 47 2.27 -16.00 8.50
C ALA A 47 3.01 -15.22 9.59
N LEU A 48 3.17 -13.91 9.43
CA LEU A 48 3.92 -13.07 10.36
C LEU A 48 3.50 -11.60 10.33
N THR A 49 3.86 -10.92 11.41
CA THR A 49 3.91 -9.46 11.51
C THR A 49 5.36 -9.05 11.72
N LEU A 50 5.86 -8.20 10.84
CA LEU A 50 7.18 -7.58 10.90
C LEU A 50 7.01 -6.12 11.28
N THR A 51 7.73 -5.68 12.30
CA THR A 51 7.83 -4.27 12.67
C THR A 51 9.29 -3.86 12.60
N ALA A 52 9.60 -2.89 11.75
CA ALA A 52 10.92 -2.27 11.63
C ALA A 52 10.83 -0.83 12.15
N GLN A 53 11.71 -0.45 13.07
CA GLN A 53 11.76 0.89 13.64
C GLN A 53 13.19 1.40 13.71
N ARG A 54 13.38 2.70 13.51
CA ARG A 54 14.68 3.36 13.73
C ARG A 54 14.50 4.64 14.54
N SER A 55 15.57 5.06 15.21
CA SER A 55 15.53 6.24 16.10
C SER A 55 15.76 7.57 15.37
N GLN A 56 16.44 7.54 14.23
CA GLN A 56 16.75 8.74 13.42
C GLN A 56 16.95 8.36 11.95
N PRO A 57 16.88 9.34 11.02
CA PRO A 57 17.22 9.13 9.60
C PRO A 57 18.58 8.44 9.42
N ALA A 58 18.69 7.60 8.38
CA ALA A 58 19.87 6.79 8.07
C ALA A 58 20.37 5.82 9.17
N ALA A 59 19.69 5.74 10.33
CA ALA A 59 20.01 4.73 11.34
C ALA A 59 19.57 3.33 10.90
N ARG A 60 20.20 2.32 11.49
CA ARG A 60 19.78 0.92 11.33
C ARG A 60 18.37 0.71 11.89
N PHE A 61 17.63 -0.21 11.29
CA PHE A 61 16.33 -0.62 11.81
C PHE A 61 16.48 -1.72 12.85
N ALA A 62 15.89 -1.52 14.01
CA ALA A 62 15.54 -2.61 14.92
C ALA A 62 14.29 -3.29 14.34
N VAL A 63 14.40 -4.59 14.06
CA VAL A 63 13.33 -5.39 13.48
C VAL A 63 12.84 -6.40 14.50
N GLN A 64 11.53 -6.46 14.68
CA GLN A 64 10.84 -7.48 15.45
C GLN A 64 9.91 -8.26 14.52
N VAL A 65 9.95 -9.58 14.60
CA VAL A 65 9.10 -10.49 13.84
C VAL A 65 8.30 -11.34 14.82
N THR A 66 6.98 -11.31 14.66
CA THR A 66 6.04 -12.15 15.42
C THR A 66 5.36 -13.09 14.44
N TYR A 67 5.32 -14.39 14.75
CA TYR A 67 4.75 -15.40 13.86
C TYR A 67 3.30 -15.71 14.25
N ALA A 68 2.43 -15.85 13.25
CA ALA A 68 1.02 -16.18 13.46
C ALA A 68 0.82 -17.63 13.96
N ASP A 69 1.80 -18.50 13.74
CA ASP A 69 1.80 -19.90 14.17
C ASP A 69 2.22 -20.11 15.65
N GLY A 70 2.45 -19.02 16.40
CA GLY A 70 2.80 -19.08 17.81
C GLY A 70 4.28 -19.37 18.10
N ARG A 71 5.14 -19.45 17.08
CA ARG A 71 6.60 -19.50 17.30
C ARG A 71 7.09 -18.27 18.07
N ALA A 72 8.18 -18.47 18.83
CA ALA A 72 8.82 -17.39 19.59
C ALA A 72 9.17 -16.20 18.66
N PRO A 73 8.84 -14.95 19.08
CA PRO A 73 9.23 -13.77 18.33
C PRO A 73 10.74 -13.70 18.13
N ARG A 74 11.17 -13.15 17.00
CA ARG A 74 12.58 -12.92 16.69
C ARG A 74 12.87 -11.44 16.58
N GLN A 75 14.08 -11.06 16.95
CA GLN A 75 14.58 -9.70 16.82
C GLN A 75 15.91 -9.72 16.08
N CYS A 76 16.13 -8.70 15.25
CA CYS A 76 17.38 -8.52 14.50
C CYS A 76 17.58 -7.05 14.17
N VAL A 77 18.77 -6.74 13.64
CA VAL A 77 19.11 -5.40 13.16
C VAL A 77 19.30 -5.46 11.65
N ALA A 78 18.54 -4.65 10.93
CA ALA A 78 18.63 -4.50 9.50
C ALA A 78 19.42 -3.24 9.11
N SER A 79 19.91 -3.18 7.88
CA SER A 79 20.52 -1.95 7.34
C SER A 79 19.51 -0.79 7.31
N ALA A 80 20.02 0.44 7.23
CA ALA A 80 19.21 1.64 7.06
C ALA A 80 18.34 1.63 5.79
N ASP A 81 18.62 0.73 4.85
CA ASP A 81 17.88 0.53 3.59
C ASP A 81 17.14 -0.83 3.57
N LEU A 82 16.92 -1.46 4.73
CA LEU A 82 16.24 -2.76 4.88
C LEU A 82 16.70 -3.82 3.86
N ALA A 83 18.01 -4.05 3.80
CA ALA A 83 18.65 -4.93 2.82
C ALA A 83 18.41 -4.55 1.35
N ALA A 84 18.45 -3.25 1.03
CA ALA A 84 18.23 -2.67 -0.30
C ALA A 84 16.78 -2.72 -0.80
N HIS A 85 15.82 -2.84 0.11
CA HIS A 85 14.40 -2.89 -0.21
C HIS A 85 13.65 -1.61 0.14
N LEU A 86 14.17 -0.75 1.03
CA LEU A 86 13.41 0.38 1.55
C LEU A 86 12.95 1.33 0.44
N GLY A 87 13.83 1.68 -0.52
CA GLY A 87 13.43 2.53 -1.64
C GLY A 87 12.25 2.00 -2.45
N SER A 88 12.22 0.68 -2.70
CA SER A 88 11.11 0.06 -3.45
C SER A 88 9.81 -0.04 -2.65
N LEU A 89 9.90 0.02 -1.32
CA LEU A 89 8.76 -0.08 -0.40
C LEU A 89 8.21 1.28 -0.01
N SER A 90 9.04 2.33 -0.07
CA SER A 90 8.64 3.71 0.22
C SER A 90 8.16 4.45 -1.03
N THR A 91 8.48 3.97 -2.23
CA THR A 91 7.97 4.48 -3.51
C THR A 91 7.27 3.37 -4.30
N ILE A 92 5.95 3.49 -4.43
CA ILE A 92 5.08 2.50 -5.07
C ILE A 92 4.68 3.04 -6.44
N VAL A 93 5.18 2.40 -7.49
CA VAL A 93 4.99 2.90 -8.86
C VAL A 93 3.96 2.06 -9.58
N ALA A 94 2.89 2.70 -10.06
CA ALA A 94 1.87 2.04 -10.86
C ALA A 94 2.42 1.60 -12.22
N GLN A 95 2.07 0.39 -12.64
CA GLN A 95 2.27 -0.11 -14.00
C GLN A 95 1.00 0.08 -14.83
N ARG A 96 -0.16 -0.25 -14.28
CA ARG A 96 -1.48 -0.03 -14.88
C ARG A 96 -2.57 -0.05 -13.80
N GLN A 97 -3.68 0.63 -14.05
CA GLN A 97 -4.88 0.50 -13.24
C GLN A 97 -5.52 -0.90 -13.39
N VAL A 98 -6.21 -1.35 -12.34
CA VAL A 98 -7.03 -2.57 -12.30
C VAL A 98 -8.42 -2.17 -11.83
N ASP A 99 -9.45 -2.70 -12.46
CA ASP A 99 -10.82 -2.54 -11.99
C ASP A 99 -10.99 -3.29 -10.66
N LEU A 100 -11.61 -2.67 -9.67
CA LEU A 100 -11.89 -3.30 -8.38
C LEU A 100 -12.76 -4.57 -8.55
N ALA A 101 -13.66 -4.59 -9.54
CA ALA A 101 -14.50 -5.75 -9.82
C ALA A 101 -13.69 -6.96 -10.31
N ASP A 102 -12.59 -6.72 -11.03
CA ASP A 102 -11.71 -7.76 -11.57
C ASP A 102 -10.58 -8.15 -10.60
N LEU A 103 -10.31 -7.31 -9.59
CA LEU A 103 -9.16 -7.45 -8.70
C LEU A 103 -9.10 -8.82 -8.01
N ALA A 104 -10.22 -9.28 -7.44
CA ALA A 104 -10.27 -10.58 -6.75
C ALA A 104 -10.08 -11.77 -7.70
N ARG A 105 -10.43 -11.61 -8.98
CA ARG A 105 -10.27 -12.64 -10.01
C ARG A 105 -8.83 -12.69 -10.54
N GLU A 106 -8.24 -11.53 -10.83
CA GLU A 106 -6.87 -11.42 -11.36
C GLU A 106 -5.79 -11.62 -10.28
N PHE A 107 -6.05 -11.14 -9.06
CA PHE A 107 -5.11 -11.15 -7.93
C PHE A 107 -5.74 -11.79 -6.68
N PRO A 108 -6.02 -13.11 -6.70
CA PRO A 108 -6.85 -13.76 -5.69
C PRO A 108 -6.16 -13.92 -4.32
N ARG A 109 -4.87 -13.62 -4.20
CA ARG A 109 -4.07 -13.91 -3.01
C ARG A 109 -3.52 -12.64 -2.38
N GLN A 110 -4.00 -12.29 -1.18
CA GLN A 110 -3.33 -11.29 -0.36
C GLN A 110 -1.97 -11.82 0.11
N ILE A 111 -0.90 -11.08 -0.19
CA ILE A 111 0.47 -11.44 0.17
C ILE A 111 1.00 -10.59 1.33
N GLY A 112 0.42 -9.40 1.56
CA GLY A 112 0.67 -8.66 2.79
C GLY A 112 0.02 -7.28 2.82
N ARG A 113 0.07 -6.65 3.98
CA ARG A 113 -0.34 -5.25 4.23
C ARG A 113 0.87 -4.49 4.75
N LEU A 114 1.10 -3.30 4.20
CA LEU A 114 2.19 -2.42 4.54
C LEU A 114 1.66 -1.12 5.12
N ASP A 115 2.20 -0.76 6.27
CA ASP A 115 1.96 0.49 6.94
C ASP A 115 3.30 1.20 7.13
N ILE A 116 3.38 2.45 6.67
CA ILE A 116 4.57 3.28 6.80
C ILE A 116 4.23 4.46 7.70
N ARG A 117 5.16 4.82 8.59
CA ARG A 117 5.13 6.12 9.26
C ARG A 117 6.42 6.86 8.96
N ASP A 118 6.27 8.04 8.39
CA ASP A 118 7.37 8.97 8.20
C ASP A 118 7.41 10.01 9.33
N ARG A 119 8.48 10.83 9.35
CA ARG A 119 8.66 11.89 10.35
C ARG A 119 8.03 13.23 9.96
N ILE A 120 7.71 13.43 8.68
CA ILE A 120 7.39 14.73 8.10
C ILE A 120 5.88 14.98 8.12
N ALA A 121 5.09 14.00 7.68
CA ALA A 121 3.65 14.12 7.54
C ALA A 121 2.96 13.97 8.90
N ALA A 122 2.04 14.89 9.19
CA ALA A 122 1.21 14.82 10.39
C ALA A 122 0.22 13.65 10.32
N GLU A 123 -0.29 13.35 9.12
CA GLU A 123 -1.14 12.19 8.85
C GLU A 123 -0.29 11.05 8.27
N PRO A 124 -0.44 9.81 8.77
CA PRO A 124 0.30 8.69 8.21
C PRO A 124 -0.16 8.42 6.77
N PRO A 125 0.75 7.99 5.89
CA PRO A 125 0.39 7.46 4.59
C PRO A 125 -0.68 6.35 4.71
N PRO A 126 -1.53 6.17 3.69
CA PRO A 126 -2.56 5.16 3.76
C PRO A 126 -1.96 3.75 3.75
N SER A 127 -2.63 2.81 4.43
CA SER A 127 -2.24 1.41 4.42
C SER A 127 -2.36 0.81 3.01
N LEU A 128 -1.34 0.08 2.60
CA LEU A 128 -1.29 -0.57 1.29
C LEU A 128 -1.49 -2.07 1.43
N VAL A 129 -2.45 -2.64 0.71
CA VAL A 129 -2.68 -4.08 0.65
C VAL A 129 -2.15 -4.62 -0.66
N PHE A 130 -1.21 -5.57 -0.58
CA PHE A 130 -0.60 -6.21 -1.74
C PHE A 130 -1.26 -7.55 -2.04
N LEU A 131 -1.61 -7.73 -3.30
CA LEU A 131 -2.25 -8.93 -3.85
C LEU A 131 -1.35 -9.52 -4.95
N ALA A 132 -1.25 -10.84 -5.01
CA ALA A 132 -0.48 -11.54 -6.04
C ALA A 132 -1.40 -12.21 -7.06
N ALA A 133 -0.97 -12.17 -8.33
CA ALA A 133 -1.55 -13.00 -9.38
C ALA A 133 -1.30 -14.48 -9.11
N ALA A 134 -2.23 -15.33 -9.59
CA ALA A 134 -2.16 -16.78 -9.39
C ALA A 134 -1.06 -17.44 -10.24
N ASP A 135 -0.84 -16.94 -11.44
CA ASP A 135 -0.05 -17.57 -12.51
C ASP A 135 1.20 -16.76 -12.92
N SER A 136 1.40 -15.58 -12.33
CA SER A 136 2.51 -14.69 -12.66
C SER A 136 3.13 -14.02 -11.44
N ASN A 137 4.23 -13.30 -11.66
CA ASN A 137 4.89 -12.50 -10.62
C ASN A 137 4.28 -11.10 -10.46
N ALA A 138 3.17 -10.81 -11.14
CA ALA A 138 2.49 -9.53 -11.03
C ALA A 138 1.93 -9.34 -9.61
N VAL A 139 2.04 -8.10 -9.14
CA VAL A 139 1.52 -7.66 -7.84
C VAL A 139 0.57 -6.50 -8.10
N ALA A 140 -0.62 -6.57 -7.50
CA ALA A 140 -1.53 -5.45 -7.40
C ALA A 140 -1.44 -4.84 -6.00
N VAL A 141 -1.68 -3.54 -5.91
CA VAL A 141 -1.89 -2.83 -4.66
C VAL A 141 -3.31 -2.28 -4.64
N THR A 142 -3.93 -2.32 -3.47
CA THR A 142 -5.18 -1.62 -3.16
C THR A 142 -4.92 -0.75 -1.95
N VAL A 143 -5.55 0.42 -1.95
CA VAL A 143 -5.53 1.33 -0.81
C VAL A 143 -6.82 1.20 -0.03
N ASP A 144 -6.70 0.98 1.27
CA ASP A 144 -7.82 0.89 2.21
C ASP A 144 -8.35 2.32 2.45
N SER A 145 -9.22 2.81 1.57
CA SER A 145 -9.67 4.21 1.53
C SER A 145 -10.84 4.47 2.49
N LEU A 146 -10.68 4.15 3.78
CA LEU A 146 -11.67 4.56 4.78
C LEU A 146 -11.60 6.06 5.12
N SER A 147 -10.49 6.74 4.80
CA SER A 147 -10.23 8.11 5.27
C SER A 147 -10.46 9.23 4.23
N ALA A 148 -10.70 8.93 2.96
CA ALA A 148 -10.59 9.95 1.90
C ALA A 148 -11.88 10.26 1.11
N GLY A 149 -13.04 9.70 1.45
CA GLY A 149 -14.31 10.01 0.75
C GLY A 149 -14.26 9.78 -0.77
N HIS A 150 -13.29 9.01 -1.25
CA HIS A 150 -13.08 8.66 -2.65
C HIS A 150 -13.11 7.13 -2.70
N GLY A 151 -13.80 6.57 -3.69
CA GLY A 151 -13.79 5.13 -3.92
C GLY A 151 -12.35 4.62 -3.94
N GLY A 152 -12.11 3.46 -3.32
CA GLY A 152 -10.79 2.85 -3.32
C GLY A 152 -10.28 2.66 -4.75
N TYR A 153 -8.98 2.46 -4.90
CA TYR A 153 -8.39 2.16 -6.19
C TYR A 153 -7.49 0.93 -6.10
N ALA A 154 -7.28 0.31 -7.25
CA ALA A 154 -6.32 -0.77 -7.40
C ALA A 154 -5.46 -0.57 -8.64
N ALA A 155 -4.19 -0.98 -8.54
CA ALA A 155 -3.25 -0.90 -9.63
C ALA A 155 -2.25 -2.05 -9.57
N VAL A 156 -1.85 -2.57 -10.72
CA VAL A 156 -0.66 -3.41 -10.84
C VAL A 156 0.55 -2.51 -10.61
N VAL A 157 1.50 -2.95 -9.80
CA VAL A 157 2.69 -2.16 -9.46
C VAL A 157 3.93 -2.69 -10.16
N ARG A 158 4.79 -1.77 -10.58
CA ARG A 158 6.16 -2.07 -11.05
C ARG A 158 7.11 -2.27 -9.86
N SER A 159 6.90 -1.52 -8.79
CA SER A 159 7.68 -1.55 -7.55
C SER A 159 6.73 -1.40 -6.36
N PRO A 160 6.89 -2.18 -5.27
CA PRO A 160 7.90 -3.23 -5.07
C PRO A 160 7.59 -4.49 -5.88
N SER A 161 8.63 -5.29 -6.14
CA SER A 161 8.46 -6.60 -6.77
C SER A 161 7.93 -7.64 -5.78
N ARG A 162 7.36 -8.73 -6.29
CA ARG A 162 6.96 -9.89 -5.46
C ARG A 162 8.12 -10.45 -4.63
N ALA A 163 9.34 -10.40 -5.16
CA ALA A 163 10.55 -10.84 -4.45
C ALA A 163 10.92 -9.90 -3.30
N ALA A 164 10.77 -8.58 -3.46
CA ALA A 164 11.01 -7.62 -2.37
C ALA A 164 10.00 -7.80 -1.22
N LEU A 165 8.73 -8.05 -1.55
CA LEU A 165 7.70 -8.38 -0.55
C LEU A 165 7.97 -9.72 0.13
N ALA A 166 8.42 -10.73 -0.62
CA ALA A 166 8.83 -12.01 -0.05
C ALA A 166 10.07 -11.87 0.86
N ALA A 167 10.99 -10.96 0.54
CA ALA A 167 12.12 -10.64 1.41
C ALA A 167 11.65 -10.06 2.75
N LEU A 168 10.67 -9.16 2.78
CA LEU A 168 10.07 -8.73 4.05
C LEU A 168 9.39 -9.89 4.80
N ALA A 169 8.69 -10.77 4.08
CA ALA A 169 8.08 -11.98 4.65
C ALA A 169 9.10 -13.03 5.14
N GLY A 170 10.37 -12.92 4.76
CA GLY A 170 11.46 -13.72 5.33
C GLY A 170 11.93 -13.22 6.70
N GLY A 171 11.52 -12.01 7.10
CA GLY A 171 11.84 -11.45 8.41
C GLY A 171 13.34 -11.34 8.68
N CYS A 172 13.78 -11.85 9.83
CA CYS A 172 15.18 -11.76 10.19
C CYS A 172 16.12 -12.62 9.34
N ASP A 173 15.62 -13.65 8.66
CA ASP A 173 16.48 -14.51 7.84
C ASP A 173 16.93 -13.84 6.53
N THR A 174 16.17 -12.83 6.10
CA THR A 174 16.40 -12.04 4.89
C THR A 174 16.91 -10.64 5.19
N LEU A 175 16.48 -10.03 6.30
CA LEU A 175 16.79 -8.64 6.62
C LEU A 175 17.99 -8.44 7.54
N ALA A 176 18.38 -9.47 8.32
CA ALA A 176 19.52 -9.33 9.21
C ALA A 176 20.79 -9.07 8.40
N ARG A 177 21.58 -8.08 8.83
CA ARG A 177 22.95 -7.95 8.33
C ARG A 177 23.76 -9.17 8.81
N ARG A 178 24.42 -9.87 7.88
CA ARG A 178 25.63 -10.61 8.21
C ARG A 178 26.79 -9.63 8.41
#